data_AF-M1AF88-F1
#
_entry.id   AF-M1AF88-F1
#
_cell.length_a   1.000
_cell.length_b   1.000
_cell.length_c   1.000
_cell.angle_alpha   90.00
_cell.angle_beta   90.00
_cell.angle_gamma   90.00
#
_symmetry.space_group_name_H-M   'P 1'
#
loop_
_entity.id
_entity.type
_entity.pdbx_description
1 polymer ?
#
loop_
_entity_poly.entity_id
_entity_poly.type
_entity_poly.pdbx_seq_one_letter_code
_entity_poly.pdbx_strand_id
1 'polypeptide(L)'
;MFNYKVSCPNLKKLYINGANSISALCCHQLPTAYFSKLVKLEVTSCEKLRNLMSPSVARGALNLQILKIGYCQSMEEVITVEEQQGEGIMTLFPLLAELELRRLPKMGHFFLTEHALTFPFLRKMKIDDCPEMKTFVQQGISVSTPILKWVNFAKEVKVDDLNKWTQEMFNSQEQSEASEATNGDESEASDDDESKATNGDESEATESRKGEP
;
A
#
# COMPACT_ATOMS: atom_id res chain seq x y z
N MET A 1 14.62 0.17 14.49
CA MET A 1 15.00 -1.14 15.07
C MET A 1 16.51 -1.37 15.00
N PHE A 2 17.15 -1.15 13.85
CA PHE A 2 18.62 -1.24 13.72
C PHE A 2 19.26 0.14 13.94
N ASN A 3 20.41 0.15 14.62
CA ASN A 3 21.24 1.35 14.85
C ASN A 3 22.73 0.95 14.89
N TYR A 4 23.62 1.93 14.99
CA TYR A 4 25.08 1.69 14.97
C TYR A 4 25.60 0.80 16.12
N LYS A 5 24.85 0.61 17.22
CA LYS A 5 25.26 -0.19 18.39
C LYS A 5 24.99 -1.69 18.23
N VAL A 6 24.05 -2.07 17.38
CA VAL A 6 23.79 -3.47 17.03
C VAL A 6 24.45 -3.69 15.67
N SER A 7 25.30 -4.70 15.50
CA SER A 7 25.94 -4.99 14.21
C SER A 7 25.69 -6.44 13.82
N CYS A 8 25.10 -6.64 12.64
CA CYS A 8 24.81 -7.96 12.09
C CYS A 8 25.52 -8.15 10.74
N PRO A 9 26.85 -8.19 10.69
CA PRO A 9 27.65 -8.07 9.45
C PRO A 9 27.51 -9.25 8.48
N ASN A 10 26.86 -10.34 8.91
CA ASN A 10 26.63 -11.56 8.12
C ASN A 10 25.15 -11.84 7.87
N LEU A 11 24.26 -10.90 8.18
CA LEU A 11 22.82 -11.08 8.02
C LEU A 11 22.47 -11.21 6.53
N LYS A 12 22.06 -12.41 6.11
CA LYS A 12 21.63 -12.70 4.73
C LYS A 12 20.13 -12.67 4.55
N LYS A 13 19.37 -12.99 5.59
CA LYS A 13 17.91 -13.04 5.54
C LYS A 13 17.36 -12.39 6.80
N LEU A 14 16.43 -11.47 6.63
CA LEU A 14 15.77 -10.78 7.72
C LEU A 14 14.26 -10.93 7.54
N TYR A 15 13.62 -11.50 8.55
CA TYR A 15 12.18 -11.72 8.62
C TYR A 15 11.65 -10.98 9.83
N ILE A 16 10.66 -10.13 9.64
CA ILE A 16 10.07 -9.34 10.71
C ILE A 16 8.57 -9.53 10.61
N ASN A 17 7.98 -10.07 11.67
CA ASN A 17 6.55 -10.33 11.73
C ASN A 17 6.00 -9.78 13.05
N GLY A 18 4.88 -9.05 13.01
CA GLY A 18 4.18 -8.62 14.24
C GLY A 18 4.95 -7.60 15.09
N ALA A 19 5.92 -6.87 14.52
CA ALA A 19 6.72 -5.89 15.25
C ALA A 19 5.95 -4.57 15.46
N ASN A 20 4.86 -4.61 16.22
CA ASN A 20 3.88 -3.52 16.32
C ASN A 20 4.36 -2.31 17.15
N SER A 21 5.57 -2.35 17.70
CA SER A 21 6.19 -1.22 18.41
C SER A 21 7.13 -0.39 17.55
N ILE A 22 7.52 -0.86 16.35
CA ILE A 22 8.47 -0.13 15.49
C ILE A 22 7.74 0.75 14.48
N SER A 23 8.15 2.02 14.39
CA SER A 23 7.65 2.97 13.39
C SER A 23 8.56 3.08 12.16
N ALA A 24 9.84 2.75 12.32
CA ALA A 24 10.83 2.69 11.26
C ALA A 24 11.82 1.54 11.50
N LEU A 25 12.20 0.83 10.44
CA LEU A 25 13.17 -0.26 10.58
C LEU A 25 14.60 0.30 10.68
N CYS A 26 14.98 1.17 9.73
CA CYS A 26 16.33 1.70 9.55
C CYS A 26 16.34 3.17 9.07
N CYS A 27 16.02 4.12 9.95
CA CYS A 27 15.91 5.55 9.61
C CYS A 27 17.12 6.44 10.01
N HIS A 28 18.14 5.88 10.65
CA HIS A 28 19.36 6.64 11.01
C HIS A 28 20.45 6.37 9.98
N GLN A 29 21.44 7.27 9.86
CA GLN A 29 22.66 7.06 9.07
C GLN A 29 23.42 5.82 9.57
N LEU A 30 23.00 4.65 9.10
CA LEU A 30 23.76 3.42 9.25
C LEU A 30 24.94 3.49 8.28
N PRO A 31 26.08 2.86 8.63
CA PRO A 31 27.15 2.66 7.66
C PRO A 31 26.58 2.07 6.37
N THR A 32 26.97 2.61 5.22
CA THR A 32 26.42 2.18 3.92
C THR A 32 26.52 0.67 3.72
N ALA A 33 27.55 0.00 4.24
CA ALA A 33 27.70 -1.45 4.10
C ALA A 33 26.88 -2.30 5.11
N TYR A 34 26.03 -1.71 5.95
CA TYR A 34 25.37 -2.40 7.06
C TYR A 34 24.50 -3.59 6.60
N PHE A 35 23.74 -3.41 5.52
CA PHE A 35 22.97 -4.49 4.89
C PHE A 35 23.61 -5.02 3.60
N SER A 36 24.92 -4.82 3.43
CA SER A 36 25.61 -5.22 2.20
C SER A 36 25.48 -6.71 1.91
N LYS A 37 25.37 -7.60 2.92
CA LYS A 37 25.20 -9.05 2.72
C LYS A 37 23.74 -9.52 2.74
N LEU A 38 22.78 -8.62 2.96
CA LEU A 38 21.37 -8.96 3.04
C LEU A 38 20.87 -9.35 1.64
N VAL A 39 20.31 -10.56 1.53
CA VAL A 39 19.79 -11.15 0.29
C VAL A 39 18.26 -11.14 0.27
N LYS A 40 17.62 -11.36 1.42
CA LYS A 40 16.17 -11.36 1.54
C LYS A 40 15.71 -10.51 2.73
N LEU A 41 14.74 -9.64 2.50
CA LEU A 41 14.02 -8.88 3.51
C LEU A 41 12.53 -9.14 3.36
N GLU A 42 11.90 -9.62 4.43
CA GLU A 42 10.47 -9.86 4.50
C GLU A 42 9.90 -9.23 5.76
N VAL A 43 8.92 -8.35 5.60
CA VAL A 43 8.27 -7.62 6.69
C VAL A 43 6.77 -7.81 6.57
N THR A 44 6.14 -8.40 7.59
CA THR A 44 4.72 -8.71 7.59
C THR A 44 4.04 -8.25 8.88
N SER A 45 2.79 -7.82 8.79
CA SER A 45 1.92 -7.58 9.96
C SER A 45 2.53 -6.63 11.00
N CYS A 46 3.24 -5.58 10.56
CA CYS A 46 3.83 -4.57 11.44
C CYS A 46 2.96 -3.31 11.41
N GLU A 47 2.02 -3.21 12.36
CA GLU A 47 0.91 -2.25 12.29
C GLU A 47 1.35 -0.78 12.35
N LYS A 48 2.39 -0.45 13.12
CA LYS A 48 2.87 0.93 13.30
C LYS A 48 4.01 1.33 12.38
N LEU A 49 4.51 0.40 11.57
CA LEU A 49 5.66 0.65 10.69
C LEU A 49 5.23 1.57 9.54
N ARG A 50 5.77 2.79 9.52
CA ARG A 50 5.44 3.82 8.51
C ARG A 50 6.36 3.80 7.30
N ASN A 51 7.63 3.45 7.53
CA ASN A 51 8.65 3.32 6.50
C ASN A 51 9.67 2.22 6.82
N LEU A 52 10.34 1.71 5.79
CA LEU A 52 11.32 0.66 5.93
C LEU A 52 12.71 1.24 6.19
N MET A 53 13.22 2.08 5.30
CA MET A 53 14.61 2.52 5.39
C MET A 53 14.87 3.87 4.75
N SER A 54 16.00 4.51 5.08
CA SER A 54 16.43 5.72 4.37
C SER A 54 17.11 5.41 3.02
N PRO A 55 17.20 6.38 2.10
CA PRO A 55 17.89 6.23 0.82
C PRO A 55 19.35 5.75 0.98
N SER A 56 20.07 6.24 1.99
CA SER A 56 21.43 5.80 2.29
C SER A 56 21.52 4.30 2.60
N VAL A 57 20.56 3.80 3.38
CA VAL A 57 20.47 2.37 3.72
C VAL A 57 20.08 1.53 2.51
N ALA A 58 19.16 2.04 1.68
CA ALA A 58 18.74 1.37 0.45
C ALA A 58 19.89 1.23 -0.57
N ARG A 59 20.72 2.28 -0.74
CA ARG A 59 21.95 2.22 -1.54
C ARG A 59 22.96 1.20 -1.00
N GLY A 60 22.94 0.99 0.30
CA GLY A 60 23.79 0.05 1.01
C GLY A 60 23.44 -1.43 0.87
N ALA A 61 22.19 -1.74 0.51
CA ALA A 61 21.65 -3.09 0.39
C ALA A 61 21.99 -3.73 -0.98
N LEU A 62 23.30 -3.78 -1.30
CA LEU A 62 23.82 -4.15 -2.61
C LEU A 62 23.48 -5.59 -3.04
N ASN A 63 23.29 -6.51 -2.10
CA ASN A 63 22.99 -7.92 -2.38
C ASN A 63 21.52 -8.29 -2.24
N LEU A 64 20.63 -7.32 -2.00
CA LEU A 64 19.22 -7.61 -1.79
C LEU A 64 18.58 -8.11 -3.09
N GLN A 65 18.05 -9.33 -3.06
CA GLN A 65 17.43 -10.01 -4.20
C GLN A 65 15.91 -10.12 -4.06
N ILE A 66 15.41 -10.20 -2.82
CA ILE A 66 13.99 -10.37 -2.55
C ILE A 66 13.57 -9.37 -1.47
N LEU A 67 12.61 -8.52 -1.80
CA LEU A 67 11.95 -7.61 -0.87
C LEU A 67 10.45 -7.91 -0.85
N LYS A 68 9.93 -8.28 0.31
CA LYS A 68 8.50 -8.54 0.52
C LYS A 68 7.98 -7.74 1.69
N ILE A 69 6.89 -7.02 1.49
CA ILE A 69 6.24 -6.23 2.52
C ILE A 69 4.75 -6.51 2.46
N GLY A 70 4.17 -6.90 3.59
CA GLY A 70 2.78 -7.31 3.65
C GLY A 70 2.05 -6.84 4.91
N TYR A 71 0.76 -6.54 4.80
CA TYR A 71 -0.12 -6.38 5.96
C TYR A 71 0.32 -5.30 6.97
N CYS A 72 1.07 -4.28 6.55
CA CYS A 72 1.55 -3.19 7.40
C CYS A 72 0.61 -1.98 7.27
N GLN A 73 -0.33 -1.84 8.21
CA GLN A 73 -1.48 -0.93 8.10
C GLN A 73 -1.12 0.56 8.12
N SER A 74 0.03 0.94 8.69
CA SER A 74 0.49 2.34 8.75
C SER A 74 1.58 2.67 7.74
N MET A 75 1.96 1.74 6.86
CA MET A 75 3.07 1.99 5.93
C MET A 75 2.63 2.98 4.85
N GLU A 76 3.35 4.09 4.74
CA GLU A 76 3.09 5.18 3.79
C GLU A 76 4.05 5.12 2.59
N GLU A 77 5.29 4.72 2.85
CA GLU A 77 6.36 4.60 1.86
C GLU A 77 7.38 3.53 2.25
N VAL A 78 8.13 2.96 1.30
CA VAL A 78 9.20 2.01 1.65
C VAL A 78 10.47 2.77 2.02
N ILE A 79 10.84 3.74 1.20
CA ILE A 79 12.06 4.53 1.39
C ILE A 79 11.65 5.95 1.77
N THR A 80 12.25 6.48 2.84
CA THR A 80 11.94 7.83 3.31
C THR A 80 12.43 8.91 2.35
N VAL A 81 11.72 10.03 2.32
CA VAL A 81 12.19 11.26 1.66
C VAL A 81 13.41 11.81 2.39
N GLU A 82 14.49 12.09 1.65
CA GLU A 82 15.62 12.91 2.12
C GLU A 82 15.83 14.03 1.09
N GLU A 83 16.22 15.23 1.53
CA GLU A 83 16.62 16.33 0.64
C GLU A 83 17.85 15.90 -0.17
N GLN A 84 17.63 15.41 -1.38
CA GLN A 84 18.70 15.08 -2.31
C GLN A 84 18.89 16.28 -3.23
N GLN A 85 20.03 16.97 -3.09
CA GLN A 85 20.40 18.04 -4.03
C GLN A 85 20.94 17.41 -5.33
N GLY A 86 20.24 17.67 -6.43
CA GLY A 86 20.71 17.38 -7.78
C GLY A 86 19.81 16.44 -8.57
N GLU A 87 19.85 16.60 -9.89
CA GLU A 87 19.20 15.70 -10.84
C GLU A 87 20.19 14.58 -11.23
N GLY A 88 19.72 13.34 -11.34
CA GLY A 88 20.57 12.23 -11.72
C GLY A 88 19.87 10.88 -11.75
N ILE A 89 20.66 9.84 -12.02
CA ILE A 89 20.20 8.44 -11.99
C ILE A 89 20.64 7.83 -10.66
N MET A 90 19.70 7.26 -9.91
CA MET A 90 19.98 6.48 -8.71
C MET A 90 19.66 5.00 -8.94
N THR A 91 20.65 4.14 -8.72
CA THR A 91 20.45 2.68 -8.68
C THR A 91 20.18 2.27 -7.24
N LEU A 92 18.99 1.71 -6.99
CA LEU A 92 18.60 1.14 -5.70
C LEU A 92 18.47 -0.38 -5.85
N PHE A 93 18.92 -1.11 -4.83
CA PHE A 93 18.86 -2.58 -4.80
C PHE A 93 19.33 -3.21 -6.12
N PRO A 94 20.62 -3.06 -6.49
CA PRO A 94 21.09 -3.40 -7.83
C PRO A 94 20.87 -4.86 -8.21
N LEU A 95 20.67 -5.78 -7.26
CA LEU A 95 20.40 -7.20 -7.51
C LEU A 95 18.96 -7.64 -7.23
N LEU A 96 18.04 -6.70 -6.99
CA LEU A 96 16.65 -7.00 -6.68
C LEU A 96 16.01 -7.74 -7.85
N ALA A 97 15.56 -8.97 -7.59
CA ALA A 97 14.93 -9.83 -8.58
C ALA A 97 13.41 -9.94 -8.36
N GLU A 98 12.96 -9.81 -7.11
CA GLU A 98 11.56 -9.92 -6.72
C GLU A 98 11.16 -8.83 -5.72
N LEU A 99 10.15 -8.05 -6.08
CA LEU A 99 9.50 -7.06 -5.22
C LEU A 99 8.03 -7.46 -5.02
N GLU A 100 7.60 -7.55 -3.77
CA GLU A 100 6.20 -7.79 -3.41
C GLU A 100 5.72 -6.80 -2.35
N LEU A 101 4.66 -6.07 -2.68
CA LEU A 101 3.90 -5.19 -1.79
C LEU A 101 2.48 -5.72 -1.71
N ARG A 102 1.98 -5.98 -0.49
CA ARG A 102 0.68 -6.62 -0.32
C ARG A 102 -0.12 -6.04 0.85
N ARG A 103 -1.39 -5.69 0.66
CA ARG A 103 -2.29 -5.23 1.74
C ARG A 103 -1.68 -4.07 2.53
N LEU A 104 -1.34 -2.99 1.83
CA LEU A 104 -0.72 -1.77 2.38
C LEU A 104 -1.67 -0.58 2.16
N PRO A 105 -2.70 -0.40 3.02
CA PRO A 105 -3.81 0.49 2.71
C PRO A 105 -3.43 1.96 2.64
N LYS A 106 -2.42 2.41 3.41
CA LYS A 106 -1.97 3.81 3.46
C LYS A 106 -0.77 4.13 2.56
N MET A 107 -0.34 3.16 1.77
CA MET A 107 0.88 3.32 0.99
C MET A 107 0.60 4.18 -0.23
N GLY A 108 1.12 5.41 -0.27
CA GLY A 108 0.92 6.33 -1.39
C GLY A 108 1.90 6.09 -2.55
N HIS A 109 3.15 5.76 -2.22
CA HIS A 109 4.24 5.58 -3.17
C HIS A 109 5.31 4.61 -2.63
N PHE A 110 6.14 4.03 -3.51
CA PHE A 110 7.29 3.23 -3.06
C PHE A 110 8.41 4.12 -2.54
N PHE A 111 8.73 5.19 -3.28
CA PHE A 111 9.76 6.14 -2.91
C PHE A 111 9.54 7.50 -3.63
N LEU A 112 9.46 8.59 -2.87
CA LEU A 112 9.36 9.94 -3.42
C LEU A 112 10.77 10.52 -3.65
N THR A 113 11.14 10.72 -4.92
CA THR A 113 12.48 11.15 -5.33
C THR A 113 12.44 11.93 -6.63
N GLU A 114 13.39 12.84 -6.82
CA GLU A 114 13.62 13.57 -8.07
C GLU A 114 14.61 12.83 -9.00
N HIS A 115 15.17 11.70 -8.56
CA HIS A 115 16.14 10.94 -9.34
C HIS A 115 15.47 9.85 -10.17
N ALA A 116 15.90 9.70 -11.43
CA ALA A 116 15.53 8.54 -12.22
C ALA A 116 16.01 7.25 -11.54
N LEU A 117 15.14 6.25 -11.42
CA LEU A 117 15.49 4.99 -10.76
C LEU A 117 15.81 3.90 -11.78
N THR A 118 16.75 3.03 -11.42
CA THR A 118 17.05 1.82 -12.22
C THR A 118 17.06 0.59 -11.33
N PHE A 119 16.29 -0.44 -11.73
CA PHE A 119 16.31 -1.79 -11.13
C PHE A 119 16.74 -2.81 -12.20
N PRO A 120 18.05 -3.00 -12.41
CA PRO A 120 18.57 -3.67 -13.60
C PRO A 120 18.26 -5.17 -13.65
N PHE A 121 17.98 -5.78 -12.49
CA PHE A 121 17.73 -7.23 -12.38
C PHE A 121 16.30 -7.59 -11.94
N LEU A 122 15.38 -6.62 -11.85
CA LEU A 122 14.03 -6.87 -11.39
C LEU A 122 13.28 -7.71 -12.43
N ARG A 123 12.88 -8.93 -12.06
CA ARG A 123 12.18 -9.88 -12.93
C ARG A 123 10.71 -10.03 -12.58
N LYS A 124 10.38 -9.90 -11.30
CA LYS A 124 9.04 -10.10 -10.76
C LYS A 124 8.67 -8.95 -9.85
N MET A 125 7.50 -8.39 -10.09
CA MET A 125 6.92 -7.37 -9.26
C MET A 125 5.46 -7.71 -8.97
N LYS A 126 5.05 -7.56 -7.73
CA LYS A 126 3.67 -7.77 -7.31
C LYS A 126 3.26 -6.64 -6.37
N ILE A 127 2.20 -5.91 -6.71
CA ILE A 127 1.52 -4.91 -5.89
C ILE A 127 0.06 -5.34 -5.78
N ASP A 128 -0.38 -5.75 -4.61
CA ASP A 128 -1.68 -6.40 -4.44
C ASP A 128 -2.38 -5.78 -3.24
N ASP A 129 -3.58 -5.22 -3.44
CA ASP A 129 -4.36 -4.58 -2.37
C ASP A 129 -3.61 -3.42 -1.69
N CYS A 130 -3.26 -2.38 -2.46
CA CYS A 130 -2.63 -1.14 -1.99
C CYS A 130 -3.43 0.08 -2.46
N PRO A 131 -4.66 0.30 -1.96
CA PRO A 131 -5.65 1.22 -2.55
C PRO A 131 -5.20 2.69 -2.64
N GLU A 132 -4.40 3.19 -1.69
CA GLU A 132 -3.93 4.59 -1.74
C GLU A 132 -2.71 4.80 -2.68
N MET A 133 -2.16 3.72 -3.26
CA MET A 133 -0.94 3.81 -4.04
C MET A 133 -1.23 4.40 -5.41
N LYS A 134 -0.76 5.62 -5.67
CA LYS A 134 -1.04 6.32 -6.95
C LYS A 134 0.12 6.23 -7.93
N THR A 135 1.35 6.16 -7.42
CA THR A 135 2.56 6.07 -8.24
C THR A 135 3.58 5.16 -7.59
N PHE A 136 4.51 4.62 -8.38
CA PHE A 136 5.62 3.87 -7.82
C PHE A 136 6.69 4.85 -7.29
N VAL A 137 7.05 5.85 -8.09
CA VAL A 137 7.89 6.99 -7.70
C VAL A 137 7.20 8.31 -8.03
N GLN A 138 7.83 9.44 -7.72
CA GLN A 138 7.30 10.77 -8.07
C GLN A 138 6.93 10.86 -9.56
N GLN A 139 5.84 11.59 -9.88
CA GLN A 139 5.40 11.77 -11.27
C GLN A 139 6.46 12.47 -12.12
N GLY A 140 6.55 12.10 -13.40
CA GLY A 140 7.54 12.64 -14.34
C GLY A 140 8.94 12.02 -14.21
N ILE A 141 9.15 11.14 -13.24
CA ILE A 141 10.41 10.42 -13.05
C ILE A 141 10.36 9.08 -13.78
N SER A 142 11.42 8.78 -14.53
CA SER A 142 11.56 7.50 -15.22
C SER A 142 12.04 6.40 -14.27
N VAL A 143 11.52 5.18 -14.47
CA VAL A 143 11.96 3.97 -13.78
C VAL A 143 12.35 2.93 -14.82
N SER A 144 13.64 2.63 -14.92
CA SER A 144 14.16 1.63 -15.86
C SER A 144 14.17 0.23 -15.24
N THR A 145 13.45 -0.70 -15.86
CA THR A 145 13.41 -2.13 -15.47
C THR A 145 13.58 -3.06 -16.68
N PRO A 146 14.78 -3.11 -17.29
CA PRO A 146 14.98 -3.65 -18.63
C PRO A 146 14.69 -5.15 -18.78
N ILE A 147 14.59 -5.90 -17.68
CA ILE A 147 14.36 -7.35 -17.69
C ILE A 147 13.09 -7.77 -16.93
N LEU A 148 12.18 -6.83 -16.64
CA LEU A 148 10.91 -7.15 -15.96
C LEU A 148 10.08 -8.09 -16.84
N LYS A 149 9.66 -9.23 -16.26
CA LYS A 149 8.91 -10.27 -17.00
C LYS A 149 7.51 -10.50 -16.47
N TRP A 150 7.30 -10.25 -15.18
CA TRP A 150 6.06 -10.59 -14.48
C TRP A 150 5.60 -9.44 -13.61
N VAL A 151 4.34 -9.04 -13.80
CA VAL A 151 3.70 -8.03 -12.96
C VAL A 151 2.27 -8.45 -12.60
N ASN A 152 1.91 -8.52 -11.32
CA ASN A 152 0.54 -8.79 -10.84
C ASN A 152 -0.24 -9.91 -11.58
N PHE A 153 0.42 -11.03 -11.85
CA PHE A 153 -0.14 -12.19 -12.57
C PHE A 153 -0.25 -12.04 -14.10
N ALA A 154 0.00 -10.86 -14.67
CA ALA A 154 0.24 -10.70 -16.09
C ALA A 154 1.66 -11.22 -16.45
N LYS A 155 1.72 -12.19 -17.36
CA LYS A 155 2.95 -12.59 -18.04
C LYS A 155 3.15 -11.69 -19.27
N GLU A 156 4.39 -11.28 -19.50
CA GLU A 156 4.83 -10.52 -20.69
C GLU A 156 4.32 -9.08 -20.76
N VAL A 157 4.71 -8.26 -19.77
CA VAL A 157 4.52 -6.81 -19.86
C VAL A 157 5.87 -6.15 -20.13
N LYS A 158 6.03 -5.49 -21.29
CA LYS A 158 7.04 -4.44 -21.44
C LYS A 158 6.48 -3.22 -20.72
N VAL A 159 6.87 -3.05 -19.46
CA VAL A 159 6.57 -1.83 -18.72
C VAL A 159 7.69 -0.85 -19.01
N ASP A 160 7.53 -0.08 -20.09
CA ASP A 160 8.47 0.99 -20.42
C ASP A 160 8.40 2.12 -19.38
N ASP A 161 7.27 2.23 -18.67
CA ASP A 161 7.05 3.18 -17.58
C ASP A 161 6.22 2.53 -16.43
N LEU A 162 6.90 2.21 -15.33
CA LEU A 162 6.27 1.62 -14.13
C LEU A 162 5.28 2.54 -13.45
N ASN A 163 5.47 3.86 -13.53
CA ASN A 163 4.53 4.81 -12.97
C ASN A 163 3.23 4.81 -13.78
N LYS A 164 3.34 4.82 -15.10
CA LYS A 164 2.17 4.71 -15.99
C LYS A 164 1.39 3.42 -15.72
N TRP A 165 2.07 2.28 -15.64
CA TRP A 165 1.42 1.01 -15.34
C TRP A 165 0.75 1.00 -13.95
N THR A 166 1.42 1.56 -12.93
CA THR A 166 0.84 1.68 -11.58
C THR A 166 -0.46 2.48 -11.63
N GLN A 167 -0.47 3.63 -12.31
CA GLN A 167 -1.69 4.44 -12.46
C GLN A 167 -2.80 3.71 -13.20
N GLU A 168 -2.50 3.05 -14.33
CA GLU A 168 -3.49 2.31 -15.12
C GLU A 168 -4.18 1.22 -14.30
N MET A 169 -3.42 0.49 -13.46
CA MET A 169 -4.00 -0.51 -12.57
C MET A 169 -5.00 0.08 -11.58
N PHE A 170 -4.62 1.16 -10.89
CA PHE A 170 -5.46 1.73 -9.83
C PHE A 170 -6.65 2.50 -10.40
N ASN A 171 -6.47 3.20 -11.53
CA ASN A 171 -7.57 3.84 -12.23
C ASN A 171 -8.60 2.83 -12.79
N SER A 172 -8.15 1.61 -13.15
CA SER A 172 -9.06 0.55 -13.63
C SER A 172 -9.89 -0.07 -12.50
N GLN A 173 -9.41 -0.03 -11.25
CA GLN A 173 -10.16 -0.52 -10.09
C GLN A 173 -11.30 0.43 -9.68
N GLU A 174 -11.09 1.76 -9.80
CA GLU A 174 -12.13 2.76 -9.52
C GLU A 174 -13.32 2.68 -10.50
N GLN A 175 -13.10 2.29 -11.76
CA GLN A 175 -14.17 2.16 -12.76
C GLN A 175 -15.03 0.90 -12.58
N SER A 176 -14.47 -0.19 -12.04
CA SER A 176 -15.27 -1.38 -11.73
C SER A 176 -16.22 -1.16 -10.56
N GLU A 177 -15.79 -0.43 -9.52
CA GLU A 177 -16.60 -0.16 -8.33
C GLU A 177 -17.76 0.81 -8.61
N ALA A 178 -17.60 1.73 -9.57
CA ALA A 178 -18.66 2.64 -10.01
C ALA A 178 -19.82 1.93 -10.74
N SER A 179 -19.60 0.74 -11.29
CA SER A 179 -20.61 -0.03 -12.04
C SER A 179 -21.44 -0.98 -11.18
N GLU A 180 -20.96 -1.34 -9.98
CA GLU A 180 -21.71 -2.17 -9.03
C GLU A 180 -22.67 -1.35 -8.16
N ALA A 181 -22.45 -0.03 -8.04
CA ALA A 181 -23.31 0.88 -7.26
C ALA A 181 -24.65 1.25 -7.95
N THR A 182 -24.89 0.86 -9.21
CA THR A 182 -26.10 1.25 -9.96
C THR A 182 -27.11 0.13 -10.19
N ASN A 183 -26.89 -1.09 -9.67
CA ASN A 183 -27.83 -2.22 -9.82
C ASN A 183 -28.58 -2.56 -8.52
N GLY A 184 -29.03 -1.53 -7.81
CA GLY A 184 -29.78 -1.68 -6.57
C GLY A 184 -30.76 -0.55 -6.37
N ASP A 185 -31.70 -0.38 -7.30
CA ASP A 185 -33.08 0.04 -7.04
C ASP A 185 -33.77 0.27 -8.39
N GLU A 186 -34.82 -0.52 -8.67
CA GLU A 186 -36.09 -0.04 -9.25
C GLU A 186 -36.99 -1.24 -9.60
N SER A 187 -38.08 -1.36 -8.84
CA SER A 187 -39.48 -1.51 -9.30
C SER A 187 -40.30 -2.30 -8.28
N GLU A 188 -41.56 -2.03 -8.02
CA GLU A 188 -42.49 -0.95 -8.35
C GLU A 188 -43.69 -1.19 -7.40
N ALA A 189 -44.34 -0.12 -6.94
CA ALA A 189 -45.62 -0.21 -6.25
C ALA A 189 -46.76 -0.31 -7.28
N SER A 190 -47.77 -1.14 -6.99
CA SER A 190 -49.14 -0.96 -7.52
C SER A 190 -50.17 -1.75 -6.68
N ASP A 191 -50.89 -0.99 -5.85
CA ASP A 191 -52.33 -0.93 -5.56
C ASP A 191 -53.32 -2.14 -5.65
N ASP A 192 -54.34 -1.98 -4.79
CA ASP A 192 -55.71 -2.51 -4.75
C ASP A 192 -55.98 -3.85 -4.01
N ASP A 193 -56.71 -3.79 -2.88
CA ASP A 193 -58.16 -4.06 -2.87
C ASP A 193 -58.83 -3.74 -1.52
N GLU A 194 -60.04 -3.20 -1.60
CA GLU A 194 -60.93 -2.72 -0.56
C GLU A 194 -61.83 -3.87 -0.04
N SER A 195 -61.98 -4.04 1.28
CA SER A 195 -63.18 -4.69 1.82
C SER A 195 -63.57 -4.18 3.20
N LYS A 196 -64.89 -4.18 3.43
CA LYS A 196 -65.66 -3.26 4.27
C LYS A 196 -66.36 -4.01 5.40
N ALA A 197 -66.62 -3.26 6.49
CA ALA A 197 -67.66 -3.46 7.52
C ALA A 197 -67.30 -4.46 8.67
N THR A 198 -67.69 -4.30 9.94
CA THR A 198 -68.82 -3.61 10.60
C THR A 198 -68.53 -3.29 12.10
N ASN A 199 -69.09 -2.16 12.56
CA ASN A 199 -69.81 -1.85 13.83
C ASN A 199 -69.28 -2.27 15.23
N GLY A 200 -69.39 -1.34 16.20
CA GLY A 200 -69.61 -1.68 17.61
C GLY A 200 -69.20 -0.61 18.65
N ASP A 201 -70.11 0.36 18.85
CA ASP A 201 -70.43 1.25 19.99
C ASP A 201 -69.62 1.35 21.32
N GLU A 202 -69.75 2.58 21.88
CA GLU A 202 -69.78 2.98 23.31
C GLU A 202 -68.49 2.91 24.14
N SER A 203 -68.14 3.82 25.06
CA SER A 203 -68.75 5.04 25.61
C SER A 203 -67.70 5.80 26.46
N GLU A 204 -68.01 7.07 26.74
CA GLU A 204 -67.74 7.82 27.99
C GLU A 204 -66.32 8.30 28.38
N ALA A 205 -66.16 9.62 28.20
CA ALA A 205 -66.13 10.63 29.26
C ALA A 205 -64.91 10.79 30.22
N THR A 206 -64.48 12.06 30.24
CA THR A 206 -64.07 12.89 31.41
C THR A 206 -62.63 12.86 31.95
N GLU A 207 -61.97 13.99 31.68
CA GLU A 207 -61.58 15.02 32.67
C GLU A 207 -60.20 14.97 33.36
N SER A 208 -59.36 15.91 32.94
CA SER A 208 -58.56 16.89 33.71
C SER A 208 -57.99 16.52 35.10
N ARG A 209 -56.66 16.64 35.27
CA ARG A 209 -55.96 17.80 35.88
C ARG A 209 -54.50 17.48 36.30
N LYS A 210 -53.63 18.45 35.97
CA LYS A 210 -52.53 19.06 36.75
C LYS A 210 -51.89 18.31 37.93
N GLY A 211 -50.56 18.45 38.01
CA GLY A 211 -49.88 18.78 39.27
C GLY A 211 -48.47 18.21 39.39
N GLU A 212 -47.50 19.12 39.52
CA GLU A 212 -46.08 18.91 39.87
C GLU A 212 -45.90 18.19 41.22
N PRO A 213 -44.66 17.86 41.59
CA PRO A 213 -43.81 18.83 42.31
C PRO A 213 -42.46 19.12 41.65
#